data_AF-A0A949HVM5-F1
#
_entry.id   AF-A0A949HVM5-F1
#
_cell.length_a   1.000
_cell.length_b   1.000
_cell.length_c   1.000
_cell.angle_alpha   90.00
_cell.angle_beta   90.00
_cell.angle_gamma   90.00
#
_symmetry.space_group_name_H-M   'P 1'
#
loop_
_entity.id
_entity.type
_entity.pdbx_description
1 polymer ?
#
loop_
_entity_poly.entity_id
_entity_poly.type
_entity_poly.pdbx_seq_one_letter_code
_entity_poly.pdbx_strand_id
1 'polypeptide(L)'
;MVRRKLFKRLLQGCLLSPSQEGFRFRLNHFLKLLSAPRIRSLPKNSASGHPVRPHGYEPLEYRMLLAADLQLPSGLTSEEIVLSYSTSASQYQLLQNGIVVSTATAASASSGGVRISGNAADNSLKLDIARLPAVAITLLGNGQDRLAIMDDSNMTVHSDRVIVGSKTYPITGFERLELSGGPSSNHFQVVTSSYESIQIIGGDGSDTLTGPNVASSWTIISENAGLLNESIQFSAIEN
;
A
#
# COMPACT_ATOMS: atom_id res chain seq x y z
N MET A 1 -68.88 -7.54 -1.38
CA MET A 1 -69.66 -8.80 -1.54
C MET A 1 -68.97 -9.53 -2.68
N VAL A 2 -68.23 -10.64 -2.58
CA VAL A 2 -68.44 -11.97 -1.97
C VAL A 2 -67.04 -12.63 -1.87
N ARG A 3 -66.51 -12.92 -0.66
CA ARG A 3 -66.30 -14.25 -0.03
C ARG A 3 -65.44 -15.26 -0.82
N ARG A 4 -64.22 -15.55 -0.34
CA ARG A 4 -63.83 -16.67 0.57
C ARG A 4 -63.84 -18.07 -0.07
N LYS A 5 -62.69 -18.77 0.00
CA LYS A 5 -62.42 -20.12 0.58
C LYS A 5 -61.09 -20.63 -0.03
N LEU A 6 -59.98 -20.89 0.69
CA LEU A 6 -59.73 -21.66 1.91
C LEU A 6 -60.04 -23.15 1.72
N PHE A 7 -59.00 -23.99 1.61
CA PHE A 7 -58.83 -25.35 2.19
C PHE A 7 -57.49 -25.95 1.68
N LYS A 8 -56.47 -26.18 2.52
CA LYS A 8 -56.25 -27.30 3.47
C LYS A 8 -55.98 -28.65 2.79
N ARG A 9 -54.79 -29.22 3.04
CA ARG A 9 -54.52 -30.40 3.92
C ARG A 9 -53.09 -30.93 3.66
N LEU A 10 -52.20 -31.01 4.68
CA LEU A 10 -52.01 -32.11 5.67
C LEU A 10 -51.32 -33.33 4.98
N LEU A 11 -50.20 -33.92 5.41
CA LEU A 11 -49.73 -34.38 6.73
C LEU A 11 -48.20 -34.70 6.66
N GLN A 12 -47.42 -34.37 7.69
CA GLN A 12 -46.83 -35.26 8.73
C GLN A 12 -45.38 -35.70 8.49
N GLY A 13 -44.59 -35.64 9.57
CA GLY A 13 -43.25 -36.19 9.64
C GLY A 13 -42.52 -35.73 10.90
N CYS A 14 -42.94 -36.23 12.04
CA CYS A 14 -42.27 -36.10 13.34
C CYS A 14 -40.97 -36.94 13.35
N LEU A 15 -39.89 -36.47 13.99
CA LEU A 15 -39.04 -37.19 14.97
C LEU A 15 -37.58 -36.66 15.06
N LEU A 16 -37.25 -36.16 16.25
CA LEU A 16 -36.05 -36.39 17.09
C LEU A 16 -34.60 -36.36 16.52
N SER A 17 -33.90 -35.27 16.88
CA SER A 17 -32.67 -35.21 17.72
C SER A 17 -31.25 -35.53 17.12
N PRO A 18 -30.15 -35.06 17.78
CA PRO A 18 -28.91 -34.60 17.12
C PRO A 18 -27.67 -35.50 17.31
N SER A 19 -26.66 -35.35 16.44
CA SER A 19 -25.27 -35.84 16.63
C SER A 19 -24.30 -34.78 16.08
N GLN A 20 -23.57 -34.03 16.91
CA GLN A 20 -22.26 -34.37 17.50
C GLN A 20 -21.17 -34.62 16.45
N GLU A 21 -20.40 -33.58 16.13
CA GLU A 21 -18.95 -33.73 15.92
C GLU A 21 -18.22 -32.54 16.56
N GLY A 22 -17.49 -32.85 17.62
CA GLY A 22 -16.55 -31.94 18.26
C GLY A 22 -15.14 -32.46 18.04
N PHE A 23 -14.26 -31.63 17.49
CA PHE A 23 -12.82 -31.82 17.59
C PHE A 23 -12.25 -30.75 18.52
N ARG A 24 -12.10 -31.13 19.79
CA ARG A 24 -11.34 -30.38 20.80
C ARG A 24 -9.90 -30.89 20.79
N PHE A 25 -8.95 -30.07 20.37
CA PHE A 25 -7.54 -30.23 20.71
C PHE A 25 -7.29 -29.69 22.13
N ARG A 26 -6.81 -30.55 23.04
CA ARG A 26 -6.13 -30.13 24.27
C ARG A 26 -4.88 -30.97 24.51
N LEU A 27 -3.74 -30.27 24.38
CA LEU A 27 -2.64 -30.08 25.32
C LEU A 27 -2.22 -31.21 26.30
N ASN A 28 -0.88 -31.28 26.44
CA ASN A 28 -0.04 -31.86 27.50
C ASN A 28 0.33 -33.35 27.38
N HIS A 29 1.48 -33.84 27.81
CA HIS A 29 2.80 -33.32 28.23
C HIS A 29 3.47 -34.59 28.77
N PHE A 30 4.57 -35.09 28.21
CA PHE A 30 5.35 -36.12 28.90
C PHE A 30 6.83 -36.12 28.47
N LEU A 31 7.69 -35.75 29.42
CA LEU A 31 9.15 -35.86 29.39
C LEU A 31 9.58 -37.32 29.14
N LYS A 32 10.58 -37.52 28.28
CA LYS A 32 11.46 -38.71 28.31
C LYS A 32 12.93 -38.32 28.10
N LEU A 33 13.63 -38.28 29.24
CA LEU A 33 15.03 -38.67 29.51
C LEU A 33 16.00 -38.70 28.31
N LEU A 34 16.91 -37.74 28.29
CA LEU A 34 18.18 -37.78 27.55
C LEU A 34 19.13 -38.79 28.23
N SER A 35 19.42 -39.90 27.56
CA SER A 35 20.59 -40.74 27.86
C SER A 35 21.79 -40.25 27.05
N ALA A 36 22.81 -39.73 27.73
CA ALA A 36 24.06 -39.29 27.12
C ALA A 36 24.93 -40.50 26.68
N PRO A 37 25.50 -40.52 25.47
CA PRO A 37 26.48 -41.53 25.10
C PRO A 37 27.89 -41.17 25.61
N ARG A 38 28.55 -42.17 26.21
CA ARG A 38 29.89 -42.16 26.80
C ARG A 38 30.97 -42.02 25.72
N ILE A 39 31.73 -40.94 25.74
CA ILE A 39 32.84 -40.67 24.80
C ILE A 39 34.02 -41.61 25.11
N ARG A 40 34.43 -42.43 24.13
CA ARG A 40 35.69 -43.20 24.16
C ARG A 40 36.84 -42.32 23.69
N SER A 41 37.90 -42.25 24.48
CA SER A 41 39.16 -41.55 24.17
C SER A 41 39.98 -42.32 23.12
N LEU A 42 40.39 -41.64 22.05
CA LEU A 42 41.36 -42.12 21.06
C LEU A 42 42.76 -41.52 21.34
N PRO A 43 43.85 -42.25 21.06
CA PRO A 43 45.21 -41.85 21.45
C PRO A 43 45.80 -40.73 20.59
N LYS A 44 46.64 -39.90 21.21
CA LYS A 44 47.36 -38.77 20.59
C LYS A 44 48.48 -39.27 19.67
N ASN A 45 48.49 -38.81 18.43
CA ASN A 45 49.68 -38.79 17.58
C ASN A 45 49.89 -37.39 16.99
N SER A 46 51.12 -36.89 17.09
CA SER A 46 51.56 -35.59 16.59
C SER A 46 51.75 -35.61 15.08
N ALA A 47 51.23 -34.61 14.37
CA ALA A 47 51.73 -34.19 13.06
C ALA A 47 51.40 -32.71 12.79
N SER A 48 52.30 -32.10 12.03
CA SER A 48 52.58 -30.69 11.80
C SER A 48 51.59 -29.90 10.93
N GLY A 49 51.30 -28.66 11.35
CA GLY A 49 51.44 -27.41 10.57
C GLY A 49 50.72 -27.22 9.22
N HIS A 50 49.53 -26.61 9.26
CA HIS A 50 49.14 -25.44 8.43
C HIS A 50 47.81 -24.86 8.96
N PRO A 51 47.74 -23.59 9.42
CA PRO A 51 46.47 -23.00 9.80
C PRO A 51 45.68 -22.65 8.52
N VAL A 52 44.73 -23.51 8.16
CA VAL A 52 43.67 -23.15 7.21
C VAL A 52 42.87 -22.03 7.86
N ARG A 53 42.90 -20.83 7.26
CA ARG A 53 42.06 -19.71 7.69
C ARG A 53 40.61 -20.21 7.62
N PRO A 54 39.86 -20.26 8.74
CA PRO A 54 38.46 -20.64 8.66
C PRO A 54 37.79 -19.61 7.74
N HIS A 55 37.21 -20.11 6.65
CA HIS A 55 36.33 -19.30 5.82
C HIS A 55 35.30 -18.70 6.77
N GLY A 56 35.36 -17.37 6.94
CA GLY A 56 34.37 -16.64 7.69
C GLY A 56 33.04 -16.92 7.04
N TYR A 57 32.21 -17.72 7.70
CA TYR A 57 30.80 -17.74 7.44
C TYR A 57 30.32 -16.35 7.86
N GLU A 58 30.11 -15.44 6.91
CA GLU A 58 29.22 -14.33 7.18
C GLU A 58 27.85 -14.97 7.45
N PRO A 59 27.30 -14.85 8.67
CA PRO A 59 25.96 -15.33 8.90
C PRO A 59 25.04 -14.59 7.94
N LEU A 60 24.19 -15.32 7.21
CA LEU A 60 23.08 -14.75 6.48
C LEU A 60 22.22 -13.98 7.49
N GLU A 61 22.44 -12.68 7.60
CA GLU A 61 21.52 -11.84 8.35
C GLU A 61 20.21 -11.86 7.58
N TYR A 62 19.17 -12.40 8.21
CA TYR A 62 17.81 -12.11 7.79
C TYR A 62 17.64 -10.60 7.93
N ARG A 63 17.80 -9.87 6.82
CA ARG A 63 17.30 -8.51 6.71
C ARG A 63 15.79 -8.61 6.75
N MET A 64 15.21 -8.60 7.95
CA MET A 64 13.78 -8.34 8.09
C MET A 64 13.52 -7.01 7.37
N LEU A 65 12.75 -7.06 6.29
CA LEU A 65 12.19 -5.85 5.72
C LEU A 65 11.25 -5.29 6.78
N LEU A 66 11.62 -4.15 7.35
CA LEU A 66 10.78 -3.43 8.28
C LEU A 66 10.05 -2.38 7.46
N ALA A 67 8.71 -2.40 7.54
CA ALA A 67 7.84 -1.37 7.00
C ALA A 67 7.12 -0.63 8.13
N ALA A 68 6.76 0.63 7.88
CA ALA A 68 5.83 1.38 8.70
C ALA A 68 4.40 0.96 8.34
N ASP A 69 3.88 -0.02 9.11
CA ASP A 69 2.54 -0.55 8.93
C ASP A 69 1.47 0.39 9.53
N LEU A 70 0.64 0.93 8.65
CA LEU A 70 -0.55 1.72 8.96
C LEU A 70 -1.79 0.93 8.51
N GLN A 71 -2.95 1.28 9.06
CA GLN A 71 -4.22 0.61 8.75
C GLN A 71 -5.27 1.67 8.41
N LEU A 72 -5.92 1.53 7.26
CA LEU A 72 -7.11 2.32 6.94
C LEU A 72 -8.25 1.93 7.89
N PRO A 73 -9.00 2.91 8.42
CA PRO A 73 -10.13 2.63 9.30
C PRO A 73 -11.24 1.87 8.56
N SER A 74 -12.02 1.08 9.30
CA SER A 74 -13.20 0.40 8.74
C SER A 74 -14.35 1.38 8.58
N GLY A 75 -15.06 1.30 7.45
CA GLY A 75 -16.19 2.19 7.16
C GLY A 75 -15.76 3.58 6.72
N LEU A 76 -14.78 3.66 5.82
CA LEU A 76 -14.45 4.91 5.13
C LEU A 76 -15.72 5.47 4.48
N THR A 77 -16.18 6.61 4.99
CA THR A 77 -17.06 7.51 4.26
C THR A 77 -16.26 8.12 3.11
N SER A 78 -16.88 8.85 2.17
CA SER A 78 -16.18 9.56 1.08
C SER A 78 -15.20 10.67 1.56
N GLU A 79 -14.77 10.61 2.81
CA GLU A 79 -13.83 11.51 3.45
C GLU A 79 -12.39 11.14 3.06
N GLU A 80 -11.59 12.16 2.81
CA GLU A 80 -10.21 12.01 2.38
C GLU A 80 -9.31 11.58 3.56
N ILE A 81 -8.53 10.52 3.36
CA ILE A 81 -7.47 10.12 4.31
C ILE A 81 -6.17 10.78 3.89
N VAL A 82 -5.49 11.43 4.82
CA VAL A 82 -4.20 12.10 4.58
C VAL A 82 -3.08 11.30 5.24
N LEU A 83 -2.08 10.89 4.46
CA LEU A 83 -0.80 10.42 4.98
C LEU A 83 0.09 11.63 5.27
N SER A 84 0.58 11.75 6.50
CA SER A 84 1.48 12.82 6.94
C SER A 84 2.62 12.29 7.81
N TYR A 85 3.61 13.13 8.07
CA TYR A 85 4.73 12.84 8.95
C TYR A 85 4.80 13.84 10.11
N SER A 86 4.98 13.30 11.31
CA SER A 86 5.21 14.07 12.53
C SER A 86 6.68 14.01 12.90
N THR A 87 7.39 15.12 12.73
CA THR A 87 8.82 15.26 13.09
C THR A 87 9.03 15.13 14.59
N SER A 88 8.17 15.76 15.40
CA SER A 88 8.23 15.71 16.86
C SER A 88 8.04 14.30 17.42
N ALA A 89 7.15 13.52 16.81
CA ALA A 89 6.90 12.14 17.22
C ALA A 89 7.77 11.12 16.47
N SER A 90 8.47 11.53 15.42
CA SER A 90 9.20 10.65 14.49
C SER A 90 8.31 9.50 13.98
N GLN A 91 7.11 9.84 13.50
CA GLN A 91 6.07 8.88 13.11
C GLN A 91 5.37 9.29 11.82
N TYR A 92 5.01 8.29 11.02
CA TYR A 92 4.00 8.42 9.96
C TYR A 92 2.61 8.30 10.56
N GLN A 93 1.67 9.07 10.03
CA GLN A 93 0.31 9.17 10.55
C GLN A 93 -0.70 9.14 9.40
N LEU A 94 -1.77 8.38 9.55
CA LEU A 94 -2.99 8.56 8.76
C LEU A 94 -3.92 9.49 9.54
N LEU A 95 -4.41 10.52 8.87
CA LEU A 95 -5.38 11.46 9.41
C LEU A 95 -6.69 11.36 8.63
N GLN A 96 -7.80 11.31 9.37
CA GLN A 96 -9.15 11.44 8.84
C GLN A 96 -9.77 12.70 9.45
N ASN A 97 -10.15 13.67 8.63
CA ASN A 97 -10.66 14.97 9.07
C ASN A 97 -9.74 15.67 10.09
N GLY A 98 -8.42 15.55 9.86
CA GLY A 98 -7.39 16.10 10.75
C GLY A 98 -7.16 15.31 12.06
N ILE A 99 -7.92 14.23 12.30
CA ILE A 99 -7.76 13.36 13.46
C ILE A 99 -6.86 12.19 13.09
N VAL A 100 -5.85 11.91 13.91
CA VAL A 100 -4.96 10.75 13.71
C VAL A 100 -5.74 9.45 13.95
N VAL A 101 -5.80 8.59 12.94
CA VAL A 101 -6.50 7.29 12.98
C VAL A 101 -5.54 6.10 12.99
N SER A 102 -4.30 6.28 12.53
CA SER A 102 -3.26 5.25 12.53
C SER A 102 -1.89 5.89 12.61
N THR A 103 -0.93 5.22 13.27
CA THR A 103 0.44 5.71 13.43
C THR A 103 1.45 4.57 13.30
N ALA A 104 2.60 4.86 12.72
CA ALA A 104 3.72 3.93 12.62
C ALA A 104 5.05 4.68 12.83
N THR A 105 6.04 4.03 13.44
CA THR A 105 7.32 4.68 13.75
C THR A 105 8.17 4.87 12.49
N ALA A 106 8.88 5.99 12.38
CA ALA A 106 9.73 6.25 11.22
C ALA A 106 10.85 5.20 11.07
N ALA A 107 11.40 4.74 12.20
CA ALA A 107 12.42 3.71 12.23
C ALA A 107 11.96 2.40 11.58
N SER A 108 10.65 2.13 11.59
CA SER A 108 10.13 0.93 10.96
C SER A 108 10.03 1.06 9.44
N ALA A 109 10.16 2.23 8.82
CA ALA A 109 10.11 2.39 7.36
C ALA A 109 11.45 2.17 6.65
N SER A 110 12.52 1.86 7.39
CA SER A 110 13.92 1.95 6.92
C SER A 110 14.26 1.11 5.68
N SER A 111 13.52 0.03 5.42
CA SER A 111 13.76 -0.84 4.26
C SER A 111 12.51 -1.13 3.43
N GLY A 112 11.32 -1.10 4.04
CA GLY A 112 10.04 -1.39 3.38
C GLY A 112 9.14 -0.17 3.13
N GLY A 113 9.56 1.04 3.53
CA GLY A 113 8.74 2.24 3.40
C GLY A 113 7.50 2.22 4.28
N VAL A 114 6.45 2.93 3.85
CA VAL A 114 5.14 2.96 4.47
C VAL A 114 4.23 1.94 3.79
N ARG A 115 3.67 1.03 4.57
CA ARG A 115 2.73 0.01 4.11
C ARG A 115 1.39 0.28 4.76
N ILE A 116 0.36 0.50 3.95
CA ILE A 116 -0.98 0.83 4.41
C ILE A 116 -1.86 -0.37 4.10
N SER A 117 -2.41 -0.98 5.14
CA SER A 117 -3.39 -2.05 4.99
C SER A 117 -4.76 -1.43 4.74
N GLY A 118 -5.27 -1.60 3.53
CA GLY A 118 -6.59 -1.20 3.09
C GLY A 118 -7.62 -2.31 3.19
N ASN A 119 -8.71 -2.17 2.43
CA ASN A 119 -9.82 -3.13 2.40
C ASN A 119 -10.14 -3.54 0.95
N ALA A 120 -11.36 -3.98 0.67
CA ALA A 120 -11.79 -4.39 -0.68
C ALA A 120 -12.63 -3.31 -1.41
N ALA A 121 -12.80 -2.15 -0.79
CA ALA A 121 -13.51 -1.01 -1.35
C ALA A 121 -12.51 -0.02 -1.92
N ASP A 122 -12.96 0.80 -2.86
CA ASP A 122 -12.18 1.91 -3.41
C ASP A 122 -11.77 2.87 -2.28
N ASN A 123 -10.47 3.11 -2.13
CA ASN A 123 -9.92 3.96 -1.10
C ASN A 123 -9.32 5.24 -1.72
N SER A 124 -9.37 6.35 -1.00
CA SER A 124 -8.74 7.59 -1.41
C SER A 124 -7.70 8.02 -0.37
N LEU A 125 -6.44 8.14 -0.81
CA LEU A 125 -5.33 8.61 0.00
C LEU A 125 -4.77 9.89 -0.59
N LYS A 126 -4.59 10.91 0.23
CA LYS A 126 -3.84 12.12 -0.10
C LYS A 126 -2.50 12.14 0.61
N LEU A 127 -1.49 12.63 -0.08
CA LEU A 127 -0.17 12.87 0.51
C LEU A 127 -0.04 14.31 1.00
N ASP A 128 0.32 14.49 2.26
CA ASP A 128 0.78 15.77 2.79
C ASP A 128 2.25 15.98 2.38
N ILE A 129 2.46 16.44 1.14
CA ILE A 129 3.78 16.57 0.54
C ILE A 129 4.67 17.54 1.32
N ALA A 130 4.11 18.60 1.91
CA ALA A 130 4.85 19.55 2.72
C ALA A 130 5.56 18.86 3.90
N ARG A 131 4.89 17.89 4.53
CA ARG A 131 5.40 17.21 5.73
C ARG A 131 6.06 15.87 5.44
N LEU A 132 5.64 15.15 4.40
CA LEU A 132 6.15 13.82 4.10
C LEU A 132 7.59 13.87 3.54
N PRO A 133 8.53 13.10 4.11
CA PRO A 133 9.82 12.85 3.47
C PRO A 133 9.64 11.93 2.24
N ALA A 134 10.66 11.87 1.39
CA ALA A 134 10.70 10.87 0.32
C ALA A 134 10.71 9.46 0.93
N VAL A 135 9.69 8.67 0.61
CA VAL A 135 9.48 7.33 1.17
C VAL A 135 8.67 6.49 0.18
N ALA A 136 8.92 5.18 0.14
CA ALA A 136 8.08 4.26 -0.61
C ALA A 136 6.71 4.12 0.07
N ILE A 137 5.65 4.06 -0.72
CA ILE A 137 4.27 3.96 -0.24
C ILE A 137 3.62 2.76 -0.95
N THR A 138 3.09 1.84 -0.16
CA THR A 138 2.38 0.66 -0.62
C THR A 138 1.01 0.63 0.01
N LEU A 139 -0.05 0.67 -0.79
CA LEU A 139 -1.38 0.31 -0.34
C LEU A 139 -1.61 -1.18 -0.61
N LEU A 140 -2.15 -1.87 0.38
CA LEU A 140 -2.59 -3.26 0.25
C LEU A 140 -4.10 -3.26 0.24
N GLY A 141 -4.70 -4.04 -0.64
CA GLY A 141 -6.14 -4.08 -0.72
C GLY A 141 -6.56 -4.54 -2.10
N ASN A 142 -7.87 -4.53 -2.29
CA ASN A 142 -8.45 -4.58 -3.61
C ASN A 142 -9.39 -3.37 -3.72
N GLY A 143 -9.81 -3.06 -4.95
CA GLY A 143 -10.63 -1.89 -5.20
C GLY A 143 -10.01 -1.08 -6.31
N GLN A 144 -10.61 0.07 -6.60
CA GLN A 144 -10.11 1.08 -7.51
C GLN A 144 -9.58 2.26 -6.69
N ASP A 145 -8.37 2.09 -6.18
CA ASP A 145 -7.77 2.99 -5.20
C ASP A 145 -7.18 4.24 -5.88
N ARG A 146 -7.43 5.41 -5.28
CA ARG A 146 -6.98 6.72 -5.78
C ARG A 146 -5.93 7.31 -4.85
N LEU A 147 -4.80 7.70 -5.43
CA LEU A 147 -3.79 8.54 -4.79
C LEU A 147 -3.94 10.01 -5.23
N ALA A 148 -4.05 10.94 -4.30
CA ALA A 148 -4.02 12.38 -4.53
C ALA A 148 -2.67 12.98 -4.10
N ILE A 149 -2.09 13.77 -4.99
CA ILE A 149 -0.89 14.58 -4.74
C ILE A 149 -1.23 16.01 -5.16
N MET A 150 -1.30 16.90 -4.19
CA MET A 150 -1.65 18.30 -4.40
C MET A 150 -0.52 19.15 -3.81
N ASP A 151 0.33 19.71 -4.66
CA ASP A 151 1.52 20.46 -4.24
C ASP A 151 1.93 21.44 -5.34
N ASP A 152 2.41 22.61 -4.94
CA ASP A 152 2.90 23.66 -5.86
C ASP A 152 4.31 23.38 -6.36
N SER A 153 4.42 22.32 -7.14
CA SER A 153 5.66 21.76 -7.66
C SER A 153 5.45 21.07 -9.00
N ASN A 154 6.51 21.05 -9.81
CA ASN A 154 6.59 20.16 -10.98
C ASN A 154 6.41 18.70 -10.54
N MET A 155 5.69 17.92 -11.36
CA MET A 155 5.41 16.51 -11.09
C MET A 155 5.76 15.61 -12.27
N THR A 156 6.44 14.50 -12.00
CA THR A 156 6.80 13.51 -13.02
C THR A 156 6.27 12.14 -12.63
N VAL A 157 5.51 11.52 -13.53
CA VAL A 157 4.92 10.20 -13.35
C VAL A 157 5.73 9.15 -14.10
N HIS A 158 6.08 8.10 -13.37
CA HIS A 158 6.59 6.84 -13.90
C HIS A 158 5.65 5.71 -13.49
N SER A 159 5.85 4.52 -14.07
CA SER A 159 5.10 3.32 -13.76
C SER A 159 5.30 2.78 -12.33
N ASP A 160 6.36 3.18 -11.62
CA ASP A 160 6.69 2.67 -10.28
C ASP A 160 6.84 3.77 -9.22
N ARG A 161 6.76 5.04 -9.62
CA ARG A 161 7.00 6.19 -8.73
C ARG A 161 6.38 7.48 -9.28
N VAL A 162 6.14 8.42 -8.38
CA VAL A 162 5.86 9.82 -8.71
C VAL A 162 6.94 10.69 -8.09
N ILE A 163 7.44 11.65 -8.86
CA ILE A 163 8.40 12.67 -8.41
C ILE A 163 7.63 13.98 -8.24
N VAL A 164 7.78 14.64 -7.09
CA VAL A 164 7.16 15.93 -6.77
C VAL A 164 8.27 16.88 -6.34
N GLY A 165 8.56 17.89 -7.17
CA GLY A 165 9.74 18.73 -7.01
C GLY A 165 11.02 17.88 -6.93
N SER A 166 11.68 17.86 -5.77
CA SER A 166 12.87 17.04 -5.52
C SER A 166 12.60 15.72 -4.79
N LYS A 167 11.35 15.44 -4.39
CA LYS A 167 10.98 14.25 -3.62
C LYS A 167 10.54 13.13 -4.55
N THR A 168 11.03 11.92 -4.32
CA THR A 168 10.64 10.72 -5.09
C THR A 168 9.85 9.77 -4.20
N TYR A 169 8.66 9.40 -4.67
CA TYR A 169 7.75 8.48 -3.99
C TYR A 169 7.55 7.23 -4.85
N PRO A 170 8.27 6.13 -4.58
CA PRO A 170 7.90 4.82 -5.11
C PRO A 170 6.49 4.46 -4.64
N ILE A 171 5.58 4.16 -5.56
CA ILE A 171 4.14 3.99 -5.28
C ILE A 171 3.66 2.67 -5.85
N THR A 172 2.92 1.90 -5.04
CA THR A 172 2.28 0.65 -5.45
C THR A 172 0.92 0.48 -4.78
N GLY A 173 0.01 -0.24 -5.44
CA GLY A 173 -1.34 -0.52 -4.93
C GLY A 173 -2.36 0.59 -5.15
N PHE A 174 -2.18 1.41 -6.20
CA PHE A 174 -3.17 2.42 -6.60
C PHE A 174 -3.44 2.31 -8.09
N GLU A 175 -4.72 2.29 -8.46
CA GLU A 175 -5.19 2.19 -9.84
C GLU A 175 -5.38 3.58 -10.46
N ARG A 176 -5.63 4.60 -9.63
CA ARG A 176 -5.92 5.97 -10.08
C ARG A 176 -4.99 6.99 -9.43
N LEU A 177 -4.56 7.97 -10.20
CA LEU A 177 -3.72 9.06 -9.73
C LEU A 177 -4.40 10.40 -10.01
N GLU A 178 -4.38 11.29 -9.02
CA GLU A 178 -4.78 12.69 -9.17
C GLU A 178 -3.62 13.59 -8.76
N LEU A 179 -3.25 14.51 -9.66
CA LEU A 179 -2.18 15.47 -9.47
C LEU A 179 -2.75 16.89 -9.58
N SER A 180 -2.36 17.78 -8.67
CA SER A 180 -2.69 19.20 -8.72
C SER A 180 -1.47 20.07 -8.47
N GLY A 181 -1.26 21.06 -9.35
CA GLY A 181 -0.14 22.00 -9.32
C GLY A 181 -0.39 23.25 -8.48
N GLY A 182 -1.63 23.69 -8.31
CA GLY A 182 -1.89 24.84 -7.45
C GLY A 182 -1.55 26.16 -8.14
N PRO A 183 -1.00 27.18 -7.46
CA PRO A 183 -1.04 28.55 -7.97
C PRO A 183 0.13 28.99 -8.84
N SER A 184 1.27 28.28 -8.85
CA SER A 184 2.43 28.66 -9.67
C SER A 184 2.50 27.82 -10.94
N SER A 185 3.22 28.32 -11.95
CA SER A 185 3.55 27.53 -13.14
C SER A 185 4.22 26.20 -12.76
N ASN A 186 3.63 25.10 -13.21
CA ASN A 186 4.19 23.77 -13.03
C ASN A 186 4.36 23.02 -14.36
N HIS A 187 5.28 22.08 -14.35
CA HIS A 187 5.48 21.11 -15.43
C HIS A 187 5.05 19.73 -14.96
N PHE A 188 4.04 19.20 -15.63
CA PHE A 188 3.61 17.81 -15.51
C PHE A 188 4.24 17.00 -16.63
N GLN A 189 4.87 15.90 -16.28
CA GLN A 189 5.44 14.97 -17.25
C GLN A 189 4.98 13.55 -16.96
N VAL A 190 4.36 12.91 -17.95
CA VAL A 190 4.07 11.47 -17.89
C VAL A 190 5.13 10.76 -18.73
N VAL A 191 6.07 10.10 -18.07
CA VAL A 191 7.14 9.35 -18.75
C VAL A 191 6.65 7.95 -19.11
N THR A 192 6.13 7.25 -18.10
CA THR A 192 5.43 5.96 -18.21
C THR A 192 4.32 5.93 -17.15
N SER A 193 3.26 5.15 -17.36
CA SER A 193 2.20 4.99 -16.35
C SER A 193 1.72 3.55 -16.28
N SER A 194 1.44 3.09 -15.06
CA SER A 194 0.73 1.83 -14.78
C SER A 194 -0.69 2.06 -14.24
N TYR A 195 -1.07 3.32 -13.99
CA TYR A 195 -2.39 3.71 -13.54
C TYR A 195 -3.43 3.49 -14.65
N GLU A 196 -4.63 3.04 -14.26
CA GLU A 196 -5.78 2.92 -15.15
C GLU A 196 -6.29 4.29 -15.62
N SER A 197 -6.21 5.29 -14.73
CA SER A 197 -6.50 6.69 -15.08
C SER A 197 -5.62 7.65 -14.29
N ILE A 198 -5.32 8.79 -14.93
CA ILE A 198 -4.62 9.91 -14.29
C ILE A 198 -5.44 11.18 -14.53
N GLN A 199 -5.69 11.93 -13.47
CA GLN A 199 -6.25 13.27 -13.53
C GLN A 199 -5.14 14.28 -13.21
N ILE A 200 -4.92 15.24 -14.11
CA ILE A 200 -3.94 16.32 -13.96
C ILE A 200 -4.69 17.65 -13.96
N ILE A 201 -4.47 18.43 -12.92
CA ILE A 201 -5.06 19.76 -12.74
C ILE A 201 -3.88 20.72 -12.57
N GLY A 202 -3.60 21.57 -13.57
CA GLY A 202 -2.49 22.52 -13.42
C GLY A 202 -2.78 23.50 -12.29
N GLY A 203 -3.81 24.32 -12.46
CA GLY A 203 -4.30 25.22 -11.42
C GLY A 203 -4.30 26.65 -11.94
N ASP A 204 -3.72 27.56 -11.17
CA ASP A 204 -3.38 28.89 -11.69
C ASP A 204 -1.92 28.86 -12.18
N GLY A 205 -1.53 29.87 -12.94
CA GLY A 205 -0.19 29.95 -13.51
C GLY A 205 -0.19 29.59 -14.99
N SER A 206 0.99 29.33 -15.53
CA SER A 206 1.16 28.80 -16.88
C SER A 206 1.74 27.41 -16.76
N ASP A 207 0.86 26.43 -16.84
CA ASP A 207 1.18 25.02 -16.67
C ASP A 207 1.49 24.35 -18.01
N THR A 208 2.32 23.30 -17.95
CA THR A 208 2.70 22.54 -19.13
C THR A 208 2.55 21.05 -18.88
N LEU A 209 2.02 20.31 -19.86
CA LEU A 209 1.91 18.86 -19.82
C LEU A 209 2.73 18.24 -20.96
N THR A 210 3.68 17.37 -20.61
CA THR A 210 4.44 16.55 -21.57
C THR A 210 4.03 15.10 -21.43
N GLY A 211 3.58 14.50 -22.53
CA GLY A 211 3.25 13.09 -22.60
C GLY A 211 4.47 12.17 -22.76
N PRO A 212 4.25 10.84 -22.79
CA PRO A 212 5.29 9.86 -23.01
C PRO A 212 6.03 10.08 -24.33
N ASN A 213 7.32 9.72 -24.39
CA ASN A 213 8.13 9.77 -25.61
C ASN A 213 7.82 8.59 -26.57
N VAL A 214 6.55 8.43 -26.91
CA VAL A 214 5.99 7.47 -27.88
C VAL A 214 4.81 8.12 -28.59
N ALA A 215 4.30 7.47 -29.65
CA ALA A 215 3.09 7.93 -30.33
C ALA A 215 1.95 8.09 -29.31
N SER A 216 1.41 9.30 -29.21
CA SER A 216 0.36 9.66 -28.26
C SER A 216 -0.77 10.41 -28.98
N SER A 217 -2.01 10.18 -28.54
CA SER A 217 -3.20 10.90 -29.02
C SER A 217 -3.55 12.01 -28.03
N TRP A 218 -3.79 13.22 -28.55
CA TRP A 218 -4.22 14.38 -27.78
C TRP A 218 -5.59 14.83 -28.29
N THR A 219 -6.58 14.81 -27.42
CA THR A 219 -7.94 15.28 -27.72
C THR A 219 -8.22 16.51 -26.86
N ILE A 220 -8.36 17.67 -27.48
CA ILE A 220 -8.75 18.90 -26.78
C ILE A 220 -10.27 18.92 -26.65
N ILE A 221 -10.78 19.04 -25.43
CA ILE A 221 -12.22 18.99 -25.12
C ILE A 221 -12.77 20.39 -24.89
N SER A 222 -12.02 21.23 -24.18
CA SER A 222 -12.38 22.63 -23.93
C SER A 222 -11.12 23.47 -23.78
N GLU A 223 -11.29 24.76 -23.49
CA GLU A 223 -10.19 25.63 -23.09
C GLU A 223 -9.41 24.97 -21.93
N ASN A 224 -8.10 24.91 -22.10
CA ASN A 224 -7.11 24.37 -21.15
C ASN A 224 -7.41 22.95 -20.64
N ALA A 225 -8.18 22.13 -21.38
CA ALA A 225 -8.56 20.79 -20.94
C ALA A 225 -8.72 19.79 -22.08
N GLY A 226 -8.48 18.52 -21.79
CA GLY A 226 -8.54 17.44 -22.76
C GLY A 226 -8.14 16.08 -22.22
N LEU A 227 -7.84 15.18 -23.15
CA LEU A 227 -7.36 13.84 -22.90
C LEU A 227 -6.03 13.61 -23.61
N LEU A 228 -5.11 12.96 -22.91
CA LEU A 228 -3.90 12.34 -23.45
C LEU A 228 -4.10 10.81 -23.38
N ASN A 229 -4.00 10.14 -24.53
CA ASN A 229 -4.14 8.69 -24.65
C ASN A 229 -5.42 8.10 -24.02
N GLU A 230 -6.52 8.87 -24.02
CA GLU A 230 -7.84 8.53 -23.48
C GLU A 230 -7.92 8.37 -21.94
N SER A 231 -6.86 7.90 -21.28
CA SER A 231 -6.84 7.62 -19.84
C SER A 231 -6.26 8.73 -18.96
N ILE A 232 -5.57 9.70 -19.57
CA ILE A 232 -4.99 10.85 -18.85
C ILE A 232 -5.86 12.06 -19.13
N GLN A 233 -6.68 12.45 -18.17
CA GLN A 233 -7.46 13.68 -18.23
C GLN A 233 -6.62 14.84 -17.72
N PHE A 234 -6.60 15.94 -18.47
CA PHE A 234 -5.98 17.19 -18.04
C PHE A 234 -6.97 18.35 -18.07
N SER A 235 -6.79 19.28 -17.15
CA SER A 235 -7.54 20.53 -17.04
C SER A 235 -6.66 21.61 -16.45
N ALA A 236 -6.98 22.88 -16.70
CA ALA A 236 -6.17 24.02 -16.29
C ALA A 236 -4.70 23.85 -16.74
N ILE A 237 -4.50 23.45 -18.00
CA ILE A 237 -3.20 23.46 -18.67
C ILE A 237 -3.27 24.49 -19.78
N GLU A 238 -2.66 25.66 -19.56
CA GLU A 238 -2.66 26.78 -20.50
C GLU A 238 -1.86 26.45 -21.77
N ASN A 239 -2.23 27.11 -22.87
CA ASN A 239 -1.52 27.05 -24.15
C ASN A 239 -0.81 28.38 -24.44
#